data_AF-A0A816HWJ7-F1
#
_entry.id   AF-A0A816HWJ7-F1
#
_cell.length_a   1.000
_cell.length_b   1.000
_cell.length_c   1.000
_cell.angle_alpha   90.00
_cell.angle_beta   90.00
_cell.angle_gamma   90.00
#
_symmetry.space_group_name_H-M   'P 1'
#
loop_
_entity.id
_entity.type
_entity.pdbx_description
1 polymer ?
#
loop_
_entity_poly.entity_id
_entity_poly.type
_entity_poly.pdbx_seq_one_letter_code
_entity_poly.pdbx_strand_id
1 'polypeptide(L)'
;MIETKAYQDLGTTNPLESLVERTNNFLYSLWYNKHITQKQYEKLKVNKEEAELAHLYFLPKAHKPDTPLRPIMAGLKSPTIGISKWLDGLLRPLFDRLAFNTTILNGVQLIKQVER
;
A
#
# COMPACT_ATOMS: atom_id res chain seq x y z
N MET A 1 26.36 4.44 -20.00
CA MET A 1 25.97 4.60 -18.58
C MET A 1 26.91 3.76 -17.75
N ILE A 2 27.45 4.27 -16.63
CA ILE A 2 28.31 3.50 -15.72
C ILE A 2 27.40 2.53 -14.96
N GLU A 3 27.74 1.24 -14.99
CA GLU A 3 27.01 0.20 -14.26
C GLU A 3 27.31 0.33 -12.77
N THR A 4 26.31 0.67 -11.96
CA THR A 4 26.52 1.08 -10.55
C THR A 4 26.57 -0.09 -9.58
N LYS A 5 26.38 -1.34 -10.02
CA LYS A 5 26.18 -2.54 -9.17
C LYS A 5 25.18 -2.32 -8.01
N ALA A 6 24.26 -1.36 -8.17
CA ALA A 6 23.32 -0.96 -7.11
C ALA A 6 22.27 -2.03 -6.82
N TYR A 7 22.04 -2.96 -7.75
CA TYR A 7 21.09 -4.06 -7.63
C TYR A 7 21.78 -5.38 -7.92
N GLN A 8 21.39 -6.41 -7.16
CA GLN A 8 21.75 -7.79 -7.43
C GLN A 8 20.53 -8.48 -8.04
N ASP A 9 20.73 -9.14 -9.18
CA ASP A 9 19.73 -10.04 -9.74
C ASP A 9 19.57 -11.25 -8.81
N LEU A 10 18.34 -11.48 -8.32
CA LEU A 10 18.01 -12.59 -7.44
C LEU A 10 17.68 -13.87 -8.24
N GLY A 11 17.83 -13.85 -9.56
CA GLY A 11 17.59 -14.98 -10.45
C GLY A 11 16.15 -15.05 -10.98
N THR A 12 15.76 -16.22 -11.48
CA THR A 12 14.50 -16.41 -12.22
C THR A 12 13.26 -16.57 -11.37
N THR A 13 13.39 -16.69 -10.05
CA THR A 13 12.25 -16.97 -9.17
C THR A 13 11.44 -15.71 -8.92
N ASN A 14 10.27 -15.60 -9.57
CA ASN A 14 9.33 -14.53 -9.32
C ASN A 14 8.61 -14.76 -7.96
N PRO A 15 8.79 -13.89 -6.95
CA PRO A 15 8.18 -14.08 -5.64
C PRO A 15 6.67 -13.77 -5.60
N LEU A 16 6.09 -13.27 -6.70
CA LEU A 16 4.66 -12.91 -6.77
C LEU A 16 3.77 -14.10 -6.45
N GLU A 17 4.06 -15.26 -7.02
CA GLU A 17 3.21 -16.45 -6.86
C GLU A 17 3.14 -16.90 -5.40
N SER A 18 4.29 -17.04 -4.74
CA SER A 18 4.34 -17.41 -3.33
C SER A 18 3.72 -16.34 -2.43
N LEU A 19 3.81 -15.05 -2.79
CA LEU A 19 3.16 -13.97 -2.06
C LEU A 19 1.63 -14.02 -2.18
N VAL A 20 1.11 -14.26 -3.39
CA VAL A 20 -0.35 -14.42 -3.63
C VAL A 20 -0.87 -15.62 -2.85
N GLU A 21 -0.18 -16.75 -2.92
CA GLU A 21 -0.56 -17.98 -2.21
C GLU A 21 -0.60 -17.76 -0.69
N ARG A 22 0.47 -17.20 -0.11
CA ARG A 22 0.53 -16.88 1.32
C ARG A 22 -0.59 -15.93 1.75
N THR A 23 -0.91 -14.93 0.92
CA THR A 23 -1.97 -13.97 1.20
C THR A 23 -3.34 -14.65 1.18
N ASN A 24 -3.62 -15.46 0.17
CA ASN A 24 -4.88 -16.18 0.07
C ASN A 24 -5.04 -17.24 1.18
N ASN A 25 -3.97 -17.94 1.56
CA ASN A 25 -3.98 -18.88 2.69
C ASN A 25 -4.27 -18.17 4.02
N PHE A 26 -3.71 -16.99 4.22
CA PHE A 26 -4.02 -16.15 5.39
C PHE A 26 -5.49 -15.70 5.39
N LEU A 27 -6.01 -15.23 4.26
CA LEU A 27 -7.42 -14.84 4.16
C LEU A 27 -8.37 -16.02 4.38
N TYR A 28 -8.01 -17.19 3.86
CA TYR A 28 -8.76 -18.42 4.09
C TYR A 28 -8.79 -18.78 5.57
N SER A 29 -7.66 -18.69 6.28
CA SER A 29 -7.63 -19.00 7.71
C SER A 29 -8.48 -18.02 8.52
N LEU A 30 -8.48 -16.73 8.18
CA LEU A 30 -9.37 -15.74 8.81
C LEU A 30 -10.85 -16.08 8.60
N TRP A 31 -11.22 -16.47 7.38
CA TRP A 31 -12.58 -16.84 7.05
C TRP A 31 -13.01 -18.15 7.74
N TYR A 32 -12.17 -19.18 7.67
CA TYR A 32 -12.41 -20.48 8.30
C TYR A 32 -12.61 -20.35 9.82
N ASN A 33 -11.79 -19.53 10.48
CA ASN A 33 -11.90 -19.23 11.91
C ASN A 33 -12.98 -18.18 12.24
N LYS A 34 -13.81 -17.78 11.26
CA LYS A 34 -14.92 -16.84 11.42
C LYS A 34 -14.52 -15.43 11.90
N HIS A 35 -13.27 -15.01 11.64
CA HIS A 35 -12.81 -13.64 11.90
C HIS A 35 -13.30 -12.65 10.85
N ILE A 36 -13.61 -13.12 9.64
CA ILE A 36 -14.21 -12.33 8.56
C ILE A 36 -15.42 -13.06 7.97
N THR A 37 -16.36 -12.30 7.42
CA THR A 37 -17.56 -12.83 6.75
C THR A 37 -17.24 -13.37 5.36
N GLN A 38 -18.14 -14.20 4.80
CA GLN A 38 -18.04 -14.67 3.41
C GLN A 38 -17.84 -13.51 2.42
N LYS A 39 -18.66 -12.46 2.54
CA LYS A 39 -18.60 -11.28 1.67
C LYS A 39 -17.27 -10.54 1.79
N GLN A 40 -16.70 -10.46 3.00
CA GLN A 40 -15.39 -9.86 3.21
C GLN A 40 -14.30 -10.72 2.58
N TYR A 41 -14.34 -12.04 2.77
CA TYR A 41 -13.40 -12.98 2.17
C TYR A 41 -13.39 -12.89 0.64
N GLU A 42 -14.57 -12.95 0.00
CA GLU A 42 -14.71 -12.84 -1.46
C GLU A 42 -14.14 -11.52 -2.00
N LYS A 43 -14.35 -10.41 -1.27
CA LYS A 43 -13.83 -9.09 -1.65
C LYS A 43 -12.31 -8.97 -1.46
N LEU A 44 -11.75 -9.66 -0.46
CA LEU A 44 -10.34 -9.57 -0.09
C LEU A 44 -9.45 -10.55 -0.84
N LYS A 45 -10.02 -11.68 -1.30
CA LYS A 45 -9.30 -12.73 -2.00
C LYS A 45 -8.57 -12.15 -3.22
N VAL A 46 -7.30 -12.53 -3.36
CA VAL A 46 -6.41 -12.00 -4.40
C VAL A 46 -6.61 -12.80 -5.69
N ASN A 47 -6.90 -12.09 -6.77
CA ASN A 47 -6.85 -12.61 -8.14
C ASN A 47 -5.40 -12.59 -8.64
N LYS A 48 -4.84 -13.74 -9.03
CA LYS A 48 -3.42 -13.88 -9.39
C LYS A 48 -3.10 -13.10 -10.68
N GLU A 49 -4.05 -13.08 -11.61
CA GLU A 49 -3.95 -12.44 -12.92
C GLU A 49 -3.96 -10.91 -12.83
N GLU A 50 -4.46 -10.35 -11.73
CA GLU A 50 -4.54 -8.89 -11.49
C GLU A 50 -3.46 -8.39 -10.53
N ALA A 51 -2.75 -9.30 -9.86
CA ALA A 51 -1.75 -8.97 -8.85
C ALA A 51 -0.37 -8.71 -9.46
N GLU A 52 0.34 -7.74 -8.91
CA GLU A 52 1.71 -7.40 -9.29
C GLU A 52 2.56 -7.15 -8.05
N LEU A 53 3.89 -7.31 -8.16
CA LEU A 53 4.80 -6.90 -7.10
C LEU A 53 4.84 -5.37 -7.00
N ALA A 54 5.18 -4.87 -5.82
CA ALA A 54 5.41 -3.44 -5.67
C ALA A 54 6.65 -3.01 -6.48
N HIS A 55 6.53 -1.92 -7.24
CA HIS A 55 7.61 -1.36 -8.04
C HIS A 55 8.34 -0.27 -7.25
N LEU A 56 9.66 -0.39 -7.14
CA LEU A 56 10.53 0.67 -6.65
C LEU A 56 10.97 1.55 -7.83
N TYR A 57 10.72 2.86 -7.74
CA TYR A 57 11.27 3.83 -8.68
C TYR A 57 11.72 5.10 -7.95
N PHE A 58 12.47 5.95 -8.64
CA PHE A 58 13.07 7.14 -8.06
C PHE A 58 12.58 8.39 -8.79
N LEU A 59 12.09 9.38 -8.04
CA LEU A 59 11.76 10.70 -8.56
C LEU A 59 12.90 11.70 -8.28
N PRO A 60 13.26 12.57 -9.23
CA PRO A 60 14.29 13.57 -9.01
C PRO A 60 13.87 14.62 -7.97
N LYS A 61 14.80 15.02 -7.11
CA LYS A 61 14.68 16.14 -6.17
C LYS A 61 15.66 17.25 -6.57
N ALA A 62 15.22 18.15 -7.44
CA ALA A 62 16.06 19.25 -7.94
C ALA A 62 16.59 20.21 -6.85
N HIS A 63 15.94 20.24 -5.67
CA HIS A 63 16.26 21.16 -4.57
C HIS A 63 17.12 20.56 -3.46
N LYS A 64 17.63 19.32 -3.62
CA LYS A 64 18.42 18.59 -2.59
C LYS A 64 19.70 18.04 -3.24
N PRO A 65 20.81 18.80 -3.26
CA PRO A 65 22.05 18.43 -3.95
C PRO A 65 22.60 17.06 -3.50
N ASP A 66 22.58 16.79 -2.19
CA ASP A 66 23.14 15.56 -1.61
C ASP A 66 22.15 14.38 -1.60
N THR A 67 20.88 14.61 -1.96
CA THR A 67 19.85 13.56 -2.01
C THR A 67 18.97 13.76 -3.23
N PRO A 68 19.54 13.58 -4.44
CA PRO A 68 18.90 13.98 -5.69
C PRO A 68 17.71 13.11 -6.07
N LEU A 69 17.42 12.03 -5.33
CA LEU A 69 16.35 11.09 -5.63
C LEU A 69 15.41 10.90 -4.43
N ARG A 70 14.12 10.70 -4.71
CA ARG A 70 13.09 10.23 -3.78
C ARG A 70 12.73 8.80 -4.17
N PRO A 71 13.06 7.78 -3.36
CA PRO A 71 12.53 6.45 -3.60
C PRO A 71 11.02 6.45 -3.39
N ILE A 72 10.29 5.80 -4.28
CA ILE A 72 8.85 5.58 -4.21
C ILE A 72 8.59 4.08 -4.40
N MET A 73 7.81 3.50 -3.49
CA MET A 73 7.29 2.14 -3.61
C MET A 73 5.84 2.22 -4.09
N ALA A 74 5.56 1.85 -5.34
CA ALA A 74 4.20 1.74 -5.87
C ALA A 74 3.70 0.31 -5.75
N GLY A 75 2.72 0.09 -4.86
CA GLY A 75 2.12 -1.22 -4.59
C GLY A 75 0.62 -1.28 -4.84
N LEU A 76 0.09 -0.52 -5.80
CA LEU A 76 -1.36 -0.42 -6.02
C LEU A 76 -2.03 -1.74 -6.43
N LYS A 77 -1.27 -2.65 -7.04
CA LYS A 77 -1.69 -4.01 -7.41
C LYS A 77 -1.04 -5.10 -6.54
N SER A 78 -0.42 -4.71 -5.43
CA SER A 78 0.14 -5.65 -4.46
C SER A 78 -0.95 -6.62 -3.98
N PRO A 79 -0.65 -7.91 -3.77
CA PRO A 79 -1.56 -8.88 -3.14
C PRO A 79 -2.18 -8.37 -1.82
N THR A 80 -1.49 -7.47 -1.11
CA THR A 80 -1.95 -6.93 0.17
C THR A 80 -2.83 -5.68 0.08
N ILE A 81 -3.02 -5.09 -1.11
CA ILE A 81 -3.70 -3.78 -1.22
C ILE A 81 -5.15 -3.81 -0.77
N GLY A 82 -5.88 -4.91 -1.04
CA GLY A 82 -7.27 -5.09 -0.62
C GLY A 82 -7.40 -5.12 0.90
N ILE A 83 -6.47 -5.82 1.57
CA ILE A 83 -6.38 -5.89 3.03
C ILE A 83 -6.11 -4.50 3.61
N SER A 84 -5.12 -3.77 3.07
CA SER A 84 -4.81 -2.41 3.52
C SER A 84 -5.99 -1.46 3.40
N LYS A 85 -6.71 -1.48 2.26
CA LYS A 85 -7.91 -0.65 2.06
C LYS A 85 -9.04 -1.01 3.02
N TRP A 86 -9.22 -2.30 3.30
CA TRP A 86 -10.24 -2.75 4.23
C TRP A 86 -9.92 -2.33 5.67
N LEU A 87 -8.66 -2.49 6.11
CA LEU A 87 -8.19 -2.01 7.41
C LEU A 87 -8.31 -0.48 7.54
N ASP A 88 -7.93 0.27 6.51
CA ASP A 88 -8.11 1.73 6.47
C ASP A 88 -9.59 2.09 6.69
N GLY A 89 -10.51 1.43 5.98
CA GLY A 89 -11.94 1.63 6.18
C GLY A 89 -12.43 1.32 7.59
N LEU A 90 -11.89 0.29 8.24
CA LEU A 90 -12.24 -0.04 9.64
C LEU A 90 -11.70 0.99 10.64
N LEU A 91 -10.49 1.50 10.41
CA LEU A 91 -9.83 2.45 11.29
C LEU A 91 -10.25 3.90 11.02
N ARG A 92 -10.82 4.19 9.85
CA ARG A 92 -11.17 5.54 9.42
C ARG A 92 -12.03 6.31 10.42
N PRO A 93 -13.11 5.75 10.99
CA PRO A 93 -13.91 6.48 11.97
C PRO A 93 -13.14 6.86 13.24
N LEU A 94 -12.19 6.02 13.66
CA LEU A 94 -11.31 6.29 14.79
C LEU A 94 -10.31 7.40 14.44
N PHE A 95 -9.69 7.31 13.27
CA PHE A 95 -8.79 8.33 12.76
C PHE A 95 -9.49 9.70 12.68
N ASP A 96 -10.67 9.77 12.07
CA ASP A 96 -11.41 11.03 11.90
C ASP A 96 -11.78 11.66 13.26
N ARG A 97 -12.09 10.86 14.28
CA ARG A 97 -12.37 11.35 15.63
C ARG A 97 -11.12 11.93 16.30
N LEU A 98 -10.01 11.20 16.25
CA LEU A 98 -8.77 11.59 16.95
C LEU A 98 -8.02 12.71 16.24
N ALA A 99 -8.07 12.71 14.91
CA ALA A 99 -7.31 13.63 14.06
C ALA A 99 -8.06 14.93 13.76
N PHE A 100 -9.32 15.08 14.21
CA PHE A 100 -10.17 16.22 13.87
C PHE A 100 -9.52 17.58 14.13
N ASN A 101 -8.76 17.71 15.23
CA ASN A 101 -8.10 18.95 15.62
C ASN A 101 -6.63 19.05 15.17
N THR A 102 -6.03 17.95 14.72
CA THR A 102 -4.59 17.88 14.41
C THR A 102 -4.31 17.76 12.92
N THR A 103 -5.33 17.54 12.11
CA THR A 103 -5.18 17.23 10.68
C THR A 103 -6.10 18.09 9.83
N ILE A 104 -5.55 18.53 8.70
CA ILE A 104 -6.26 19.22 7.64
C ILE A 104 -6.56 18.21 6.54
N LEU A 105 -7.84 18.01 6.21
CA LEU A 105 -8.25 17.00 5.22
C LEU A 105 -7.92 17.43 3.79
N ASN A 106 -8.00 18.73 3.50
CA ASN A 106 -7.71 19.28 2.16
C ASN A 106 -7.46 20.80 2.22
N GLY A 107 -7.03 21.36 1.08
CA GLY A 107 -6.75 22.79 0.96
C GLY A 107 -7.96 23.70 1.19
N VAL A 108 -9.18 23.25 0.87
CA VAL A 108 -10.40 24.03 1.11
C VAL A 108 -10.66 24.17 2.62
N GLN A 109 -10.50 23.08 3.37
CA GLN A 109 -10.61 23.12 4.83
C GLN A 109 -9.53 24.03 5.44
N LEU A 110 -8.30 23.98 4.92
CA LEU A 110 -7.21 24.84 5.37
C LEU A 110 -7.58 26.31 5.25
N ILE A 111 -7.99 26.72 4.04
CA ILE A 111 -8.33 28.12 3.74
C ILE A 111 -9.43 28.62 4.69
N LYS A 112 -10.50 27.84 4.88
CA LYS A 112 -11.60 28.18 5.81
C LYS A 112 -11.16 28.33 7.27
N GLN A 113 -10.09 27.66 7.69
CA GLN A 113 -9.57 27.78 9.06
C GLN A 113 -8.63 28.97 9.22
N VAL A 114 -7.90 29.36 8.17
CA VAL A 114 -6.95 30.48 8.17
C VAL A 114 -7.62 31.83 7.90
N GLU A 115 -8.74 31.87 7.19
CA GLU A 115 -9.54 33.09 6.92
C GLU A 115 -10.38 33.58 8.12
N ARG A 116 -10.17 33.03 9.32
CA ARG A 116 -10.76 33.51 10.58
C ARG A 116 -9.86 34.54 11.24
#